data_AF-A0A0X8JLF8-F1
#
_entry.id   AF-A0A0X8JLF8-F1
#
_cell.length_a   1.000
_cell.length_b   1.000
_cell.length_c   1.000
_cell.angle_alpha   90.00
_cell.angle_beta   90.00
_cell.angle_gamma   90.00
#
_symmetry.space_group_name_H-M   'P 1'
#
loop_
_entity.id
_entity.type
_entity.pdbx_description
1 polymer ?
#
loop_
_entity_poly.entity_id
_entity_poly.type
_entity_poly.pdbx_seq_one_letter_code
_entity_poly.pdbx_strand_id
1 'polypeptide(L)'
;MTLFQKFSVSCIATAALTAVLAWAGTAFCPEGLGAAALTGAVLAALFTAFCLGLSARLIFLRPLKAVGQRLRDLAEGRLDAAQVFRAEDLPAIHAGLDAALRALKFERGLSRGVFQGLPMPYLLVDAQERTTSTNQACLDMLEIDDSVESCLGKTLAELFYNDPARETAVGKSIRNGEYFRNLDIVITGHKGRKIDVLANIFPIYDEDKACIGGLCLYVDMTALKRAEQLIMDKNERMALVARSLEEAVGRISGISGGLSRGIQQSDSGAAVSAQRLAEAAASMNEMNATVREVAKNAEAASGASALTREKAEAGAQVVEKAVRSIKQVHQLSLDLREDMGQLDEHARSINRIMNVISDIADQTNLLALNAAIEAARAGDAGRGFAVVADEVRNLAEKTMASTQDVGNAIQAIQDSTSKSMASVDKAVAQIEQATDLAGESGQALEEIVTTVEHTAGQVSAIATASEQQSAASEEINRSIDQVSGMAADTAKSMAEAREEMDRLVELTGTLEALMVRLKE
;
A
#
# COMPACT_ATOMS: atom_id res chain seq x y z
N MET A 1 12.43 -117.68 -10.58
CA MET A 1 13.40 -118.25 -11.54
C MET A 1 13.50 -117.29 -12.71
N THR A 2 14.69 -116.72 -12.93
CA THR A 2 14.92 -115.81 -14.06
C THR A 2 14.64 -116.53 -15.38
N LEU A 3 14.23 -115.79 -16.42
CA LEU A 3 14.10 -116.30 -17.79
C LEU A 3 15.30 -117.19 -18.18
N PHE A 4 16.49 -116.76 -17.76
CA PHE A 4 17.75 -117.45 -17.95
C PHE A 4 17.83 -118.81 -17.23
N GLN A 5 17.32 -118.93 -15.99
CA GLN A 5 17.24 -120.20 -15.27
C GLN A 5 16.24 -121.17 -15.90
N LYS A 6 15.07 -120.71 -16.37
CA LYS A 6 14.12 -121.58 -17.09
C LYS A 6 14.70 -122.09 -18.41
N PHE A 7 15.43 -121.23 -19.12
CA PHE A 7 16.12 -121.59 -20.36
C PHE A 7 17.27 -122.59 -20.10
N SER A 8 18.09 -122.34 -19.07
CA SER A 8 19.18 -123.23 -18.66
C SER A 8 18.68 -124.62 -18.25
N VAL A 9 17.63 -124.70 -17.43
CA VAL A 9 17.05 -125.99 -17.00
C VAL A 9 16.46 -126.75 -18.19
N SER A 10 15.78 -126.08 -19.11
CA SER A 10 15.21 -126.71 -20.31
C SER A 10 16.28 -127.19 -21.31
N CYS A 11 17.40 -126.48 -21.43
CA CYS A 11 18.53 -126.87 -22.28
C CYS A 11 19.32 -128.03 -21.67
N ILE A 12 19.52 -128.04 -20.34
CA ILE A 12 20.23 -129.14 -19.65
C ILE A 12 19.40 -130.42 -19.71
N ALA A 13 18.07 -130.34 -19.52
CA ALA A 13 17.19 -131.50 -19.60
C ALA A 13 17.16 -132.12 -21.01
N THR A 14 17.14 -131.30 -22.07
CA THR A 14 17.20 -131.80 -23.46
C THR A 14 18.57 -132.37 -23.82
N ALA A 15 19.66 -131.74 -23.38
CA ALA A 15 21.02 -132.26 -23.59
C ALA A 15 21.24 -133.62 -22.91
N ALA A 16 20.75 -133.78 -21.67
CA ALA A 16 20.83 -135.04 -20.94
C ALA A 16 20.03 -136.16 -21.63
N LEU A 17 18.82 -135.88 -22.12
CA LEU A 17 18.01 -136.86 -22.84
C LEU A 17 18.66 -137.32 -24.16
N THR A 18 19.29 -136.39 -24.89
CA THR A 18 20.03 -136.72 -26.12
C THR A 18 21.28 -137.55 -25.87
N ALA A 19 21.99 -137.32 -24.76
CA ALA A 19 23.16 -138.11 -24.39
C ALA A 19 22.79 -139.56 -24.02
N VAL A 20 21.67 -139.75 -23.31
CA VAL A 20 21.17 -141.09 -22.94
C VAL A 20 20.71 -141.88 -24.17
N LEU A 21 20.01 -141.23 -25.12
CA LEU A 21 19.59 -141.87 -26.37
C LEU A 21 20.77 -142.22 -27.29
N ALA A 22 21.81 -141.38 -27.33
CA ALA A 22 23.04 -141.67 -28.09
C ALA A 22 23.85 -142.83 -27.48
N TRP A 23 23.88 -142.96 -26.14
CA TRP A 23 24.56 -144.08 -25.46
C TRP A 23 23.79 -145.41 -25.60
N ALA A 24 22.45 -145.39 -25.52
CA ALA A 24 21.64 -146.59 -25.73
C ALA A 24 21.77 -147.15 -27.15
N GLY A 25 21.99 -146.30 -28.16
CA GLY A 25 22.18 -146.71 -29.55
C GLY A 25 23.53 -147.39 -29.85
N THR A 26 24.57 -147.16 -29.04
CA THR A 26 25.91 -147.74 -29.26
C THR A 26 26.18 -149.02 -28.47
N ALA A 27 25.40 -149.32 -27.43
CA ALA A 27 25.62 -150.46 -26.54
C ALA A 27 25.05 -151.82 -27.03
N PHE A 28 24.33 -151.88 -28.17
CA PHE A 28 23.59 -153.09 -28.59
C PHE A 28 23.89 -153.63 -30.01
N CYS A 29 25.00 -153.27 -30.65
CA CYS A 29 25.37 -153.81 -31.97
C CYS A 29 26.68 -154.64 -31.94
N PRO A 30 26.65 -155.93 -32.31
CA PRO A 30 27.85 -156.72 -32.57
C PRO A 30 28.50 -156.34 -33.91
N GLU A 31 29.78 -156.69 -34.04
CA GLU A 31 30.75 -156.34 -35.07
C GLU A 31 30.21 -156.29 -36.53
N GLY A 32 30.44 -155.16 -37.21
CA GLY A 32 30.42 -155.01 -38.67
C GLY A 32 29.25 -154.22 -39.27
N LEU A 33 29.49 -152.92 -39.53
CA LEU A 33 28.82 -151.95 -40.45
C LEU A 33 28.51 -150.60 -39.76
N GLY A 34 29.44 -149.64 -39.87
CA GLY A 34 29.43 -148.29 -39.26
C GLY A 34 28.41 -147.28 -39.80
N ALA A 35 27.31 -147.71 -40.40
CA ALA A 35 26.30 -146.80 -40.99
C ALA A 35 25.14 -146.44 -40.02
N ALA A 36 24.86 -147.25 -38.98
CA ALA A 36 23.71 -147.05 -38.10
C ALA A 36 23.93 -146.02 -36.97
N ALA A 37 25.18 -145.73 -36.58
CA ALA A 37 25.47 -144.76 -35.51
C ALA A 37 25.36 -143.29 -35.97
N LEU A 38 25.62 -143.02 -37.25
CA LEU A 38 25.57 -141.66 -37.82
C LEU A 38 24.14 -141.15 -38.00
N THR A 39 23.18 -142.02 -38.34
CA THR A 39 21.78 -141.63 -38.52
C THR A 39 21.09 -141.26 -37.19
N GLY A 40 21.45 -141.93 -36.09
CA GLY A 40 20.94 -141.61 -34.76
C GLY A 40 21.38 -140.23 -34.24
N ALA A 41 22.64 -139.86 -34.47
CA ALA A 41 23.18 -138.57 -34.02
C ALA A 41 22.55 -137.37 -34.77
N VAL A 42 22.28 -137.51 -36.07
CA VAL A 42 21.68 -136.44 -36.89
C VAL A 42 20.22 -136.16 -36.48
N LEU A 43 19.44 -137.20 -36.18
CA LEU A 43 18.05 -137.03 -35.71
C LEU A 43 17.98 -136.34 -34.33
N ALA A 44 18.90 -136.67 -33.41
CA ALA A 44 18.99 -136.02 -32.10
C ALA A 44 19.36 -134.53 -32.20
N ALA A 45 20.27 -134.17 -33.12
CA ALA A 45 20.69 -132.80 -33.37
C ALA A 45 19.56 -131.94 -33.99
N LEU A 46 18.77 -132.51 -34.90
CA LEU A 46 17.63 -131.81 -35.50
C LEU A 46 16.50 -131.56 -34.49
N PHE A 47 16.25 -132.51 -33.58
CA PHE A 47 15.24 -132.32 -32.53
C PHE A 47 15.64 -131.28 -31.48
N THR A 48 16.92 -131.22 -31.11
CA THR A 48 17.44 -130.18 -30.21
C THR A 48 17.38 -128.80 -30.85
N ALA A 49 17.71 -128.67 -32.14
CA ALA A 49 17.59 -127.41 -32.87
C ALA A 49 16.13 -126.91 -32.95
N PHE A 50 15.16 -127.80 -33.16
CA PHE A 50 13.74 -127.45 -33.18
C PHE A 50 13.23 -126.95 -31.82
N CYS A 51 13.60 -127.63 -30.73
CA CYS A 51 13.22 -127.22 -29.37
C CYS A 51 13.86 -125.90 -28.92
N LEU A 52 15.13 -125.65 -29.30
CA LEU A 52 15.81 -124.36 -29.07
C LEU A 52 15.19 -123.22 -29.88
N GLY A 53 14.77 -123.48 -31.12
CA GLY A 53 14.06 -122.51 -31.96
C GLY A 53 12.69 -122.10 -31.40
N LEU A 54 11.91 -123.06 -30.87
CA LEU A 54 10.58 -122.79 -30.33
C LEU A 54 10.63 -122.01 -29.01
N SER A 55 11.60 -122.33 -28.15
CA SER A 55 11.79 -121.68 -26.84
C SER A 55 12.28 -120.23 -26.97
N ALA A 56 13.22 -119.95 -27.89
CA ALA A 56 13.67 -118.58 -28.16
C ALA A 56 12.53 -117.65 -28.64
N ARG A 57 11.60 -118.18 -29.45
CA ARG A 57 10.50 -117.40 -30.04
C ARG A 57 9.42 -117.02 -29.03
N LEU A 58 9.10 -117.90 -28.08
CA LEU A 58 8.06 -117.64 -27.08
C LEU A 58 8.56 -116.76 -25.92
N ILE A 59 9.83 -116.89 -25.55
CA ILE A 59 10.37 -116.27 -24.33
C ILE A 59 10.90 -114.84 -24.59
N PHE A 60 11.56 -114.57 -25.73
CA PHE A 60 12.19 -113.27 -25.97
C PHE A 60 11.43 -112.34 -26.93
N LEU A 61 10.90 -112.86 -28.04
CA LEU A 61 10.40 -112.02 -29.14
C LEU A 61 9.01 -111.40 -28.89
N ARG A 62 8.15 -112.03 -28.09
CA ARG A 62 6.81 -111.50 -27.77
C ARG A 62 6.83 -110.27 -26.83
N PRO A 63 7.51 -110.29 -25.68
CA PRO A 63 7.50 -109.13 -24.77
C PRO A 63 8.20 -107.90 -25.35
N LEU A 64 9.29 -108.08 -26.12
CA LEU A 64 10.01 -106.95 -26.75
C LEU A 64 9.19 -106.20 -27.81
N LYS A 65 8.37 -106.93 -28.58
CA LYS A 65 7.47 -106.30 -29.57
C LYS A 65 6.37 -105.47 -28.90
N ALA A 66 5.86 -105.90 -27.74
CA ALA A 66 4.85 -105.16 -26.99
C ALA A 66 5.40 -103.85 -26.39
N VAL A 67 6.65 -103.84 -25.91
CA VAL A 67 7.33 -102.62 -25.42
C VAL A 67 7.58 -101.63 -26.57
N GLY A 68 8.05 -102.11 -27.73
CA GLY A 68 8.35 -101.26 -28.87
C GLY A 68 7.12 -100.59 -29.53
N GLN A 69 5.93 -101.18 -29.38
CA GLN A 69 4.70 -100.59 -29.92
C GLN A 69 4.14 -99.51 -28.98
N ARG A 70 4.27 -99.68 -27.67
CA ARG A 70 3.79 -98.71 -26.67
C ARG A 70 4.73 -97.51 -26.44
N LEU A 71 6.04 -97.67 -26.66
CA LEU A 71 6.97 -96.52 -26.75
C LEU A 71 6.62 -95.60 -27.92
N ARG A 72 6.02 -96.15 -28.98
CA ARG A 72 5.54 -95.38 -30.13
C ARG A 72 4.30 -94.56 -29.77
N ASP A 73 3.34 -95.17 -29.06
CA ASP A 73 2.17 -94.44 -28.54
C ASP A 73 2.56 -93.30 -27.58
N LEU A 74 3.66 -93.44 -26.84
CA LEU A 74 4.21 -92.41 -25.95
C LEU A 74 4.84 -91.25 -26.74
N ALA A 75 5.58 -91.54 -27.82
CA ALA A 75 6.13 -90.52 -28.72
C ALA A 75 5.03 -89.72 -29.46
N GLU A 76 3.86 -90.32 -29.64
CA GLU A 76 2.69 -89.71 -30.30
C GLU A 76 1.75 -88.96 -29.33
N GLY A 77 2.13 -88.80 -28.05
CA GLY A 77 1.47 -87.85 -27.13
C GLY A 77 0.13 -88.30 -26.54
N ARG A 78 -0.23 -89.59 -26.64
CA ARG A 78 -1.48 -90.15 -26.07
C ARG A 78 -1.25 -90.69 -24.65
N LEU A 79 -1.32 -89.79 -23.66
CA LEU A 79 -0.90 -90.06 -22.28
C LEU A 79 -1.93 -90.78 -21.38
N ASP A 80 -3.18 -90.95 -21.84
CA ASP A 80 -4.27 -91.50 -20.99
C ASP A 80 -4.31 -93.04 -20.93
N ALA A 81 -3.47 -93.75 -21.70
CA ALA A 81 -3.50 -95.21 -21.81
C ALA A 81 -2.54 -95.97 -20.86
N ALA A 82 -2.01 -95.32 -19.82
CA ALA A 82 -0.93 -95.86 -18.99
C ALA A 82 -1.35 -96.74 -17.78
N GLN A 83 -2.58 -97.27 -17.74
CA GLN A 83 -3.00 -98.20 -16.68
C GLN A 83 -3.03 -99.67 -17.17
N VAL A 84 -2.50 -100.57 -16.33
CA VAL A 84 -2.39 -102.04 -16.45
C VAL A 84 -1.09 -102.57 -17.11
N PHE A 85 0.03 -102.49 -16.37
CA PHE A 85 1.10 -103.48 -16.44
C PHE A 85 0.84 -104.57 -15.39
N ARG A 86 0.83 -105.86 -15.76
CA ARG A 86 0.87 -106.97 -14.78
C ARG A 86 2.31 -107.20 -14.32
N ALA A 87 2.47 -107.33 -13.01
CA ALA A 87 3.70 -107.11 -12.25
C ALA A 87 4.77 -108.22 -12.32
N GLU A 88 4.73 -109.17 -13.26
CA GLU A 88 5.57 -110.36 -13.16
C GLU A 88 6.77 -110.43 -14.12
N ASP A 89 6.93 -109.49 -15.06
CA ASP A 89 8.08 -109.48 -15.98
C ASP A 89 8.66 -108.06 -16.19
N LEU A 90 9.87 -107.80 -15.64
CA LEU A 90 10.74 -106.60 -15.77
C LEU A 90 10.46 -105.35 -14.88
N PRO A 91 10.79 -105.39 -13.57
CA PRO A 91 10.66 -104.23 -12.67
C PRO A 91 11.56 -103.02 -13.01
N ALA A 92 12.72 -103.20 -13.64
CA ALA A 92 13.67 -102.11 -13.93
C ALA A 92 13.20 -101.15 -15.04
N ILE A 93 12.44 -101.63 -16.03
CA ILE A 93 11.92 -100.79 -17.13
C ILE A 93 10.73 -99.94 -16.66
N HIS A 94 9.93 -100.47 -15.72
CA HIS A 94 8.77 -99.76 -15.19
C HIS A 94 9.20 -98.53 -14.38
N ALA A 95 10.20 -98.66 -13.50
CA ALA A 95 10.71 -97.55 -12.69
C ALA A 95 11.31 -96.41 -13.54
N GLY A 96 12.02 -96.75 -14.63
CA GLY A 96 12.60 -95.75 -15.53
C GLY A 96 11.57 -94.97 -16.35
N LEU A 97 10.54 -95.65 -16.87
CA LEU A 97 9.49 -95.01 -17.66
C LEU A 97 8.60 -94.10 -16.80
N ASP A 98 8.31 -94.51 -15.56
CA ASP A 98 7.47 -93.77 -14.62
C ASP A 98 8.20 -92.54 -14.05
N ALA A 99 9.54 -92.58 -13.98
CA ALA A 99 10.38 -91.41 -13.68
C ALA A 99 10.39 -90.42 -14.86
N ALA A 100 10.54 -90.90 -16.10
CA ALA A 100 10.49 -90.05 -17.30
C ALA A 100 9.11 -89.40 -17.50
N LEU A 101 8.02 -90.14 -17.25
CA LEU A 101 6.64 -89.62 -17.28
C LEU A 101 6.41 -88.53 -16.24
N ARG A 102 6.94 -88.70 -15.02
CA ARG A 102 6.88 -87.66 -13.98
C ARG A 102 7.69 -86.42 -14.35
N ALA A 103 8.89 -86.59 -14.91
CA ALA A 103 9.72 -85.49 -15.38
C ALA A 103 9.03 -84.70 -16.52
N LEU A 104 8.50 -85.39 -17.53
CA LEU A 104 7.76 -84.76 -18.63
C LEU A 104 6.47 -84.06 -18.17
N LYS A 105 5.73 -84.65 -17.22
CA LYS A 105 4.56 -83.99 -16.60
C LYS A 105 4.96 -82.77 -15.78
N PHE A 106 6.09 -82.82 -15.08
CA PHE A 106 6.62 -81.69 -14.31
C PHE A 106 7.09 -80.56 -15.24
N GLU A 107 7.87 -80.85 -16.29
CA GLU A 107 8.33 -79.84 -17.26
C GLU A 107 7.18 -79.21 -18.05
N ARG A 108 6.23 -80.00 -18.57
CA ARG A 108 5.03 -79.44 -19.21
C ARG A 108 4.17 -78.66 -18.23
N GLY A 109 4.03 -79.15 -17.00
CA GLY A 109 3.29 -78.49 -15.93
C GLY A 109 3.93 -77.15 -15.53
N LEU A 110 5.25 -77.10 -15.45
CA LEU A 110 6.02 -75.90 -15.15
C LEU A 110 5.90 -74.87 -16.28
N SER A 111 6.16 -75.26 -17.53
CA SER A 111 6.04 -74.34 -18.67
C SER A 111 4.61 -73.79 -18.78
N ARG A 112 3.59 -74.65 -18.68
CA ARG A 112 2.19 -74.21 -18.71
C ARG A 112 1.84 -73.32 -17.51
N GLY A 113 2.31 -73.65 -16.31
CA GLY A 113 2.07 -72.89 -15.09
C GLY A 113 2.74 -71.51 -15.09
N VAL A 114 3.97 -71.40 -15.61
CA VAL A 114 4.67 -70.11 -15.75
C VAL A 114 3.91 -69.20 -16.72
N PHE A 115 3.57 -69.69 -17.91
CA PHE A 115 2.86 -68.88 -18.91
C PHE A 115 1.43 -68.52 -18.47
N GLN A 116 0.69 -69.43 -17.84
CA GLN A 116 -0.64 -69.13 -17.30
C GLN A 116 -0.59 -68.15 -16.11
N GLY A 117 0.51 -68.11 -15.37
CA GLY A 117 0.71 -67.21 -14.23
C GLY A 117 1.21 -65.81 -14.61
N LEU A 118 1.54 -65.54 -15.88
CA LEU A 118 2.00 -64.22 -16.32
C LEU A 118 0.83 -63.22 -16.37
N PRO A 119 0.85 -62.16 -15.53
CA PRO A 119 -0.21 -61.15 -15.54
C PRO A 119 -0.09 -60.16 -16.71
N MET A 120 1.07 -60.15 -17.39
CA MET A 120 1.38 -59.24 -18.49
C MET A 120 1.02 -59.86 -19.84
N PRO A 121 0.60 -59.07 -20.83
CA PRO A 121 0.43 -59.55 -22.20
C PRO A 121 1.69 -60.26 -22.71
N TYR A 122 1.54 -61.49 -23.19
CA TYR A 122 2.63 -62.20 -23.85
C TYR A 122 2.16 -62.92 -25.11
N LEU A 123 3.10 -63.11 -26.04
CA LEU A 123 2.88 -63.91 -27.23
C LEU A 123 4.08 -64.81 -27.46
N LEU A 124 3.83 -66.11 -27.48
CA LEU A 124 4.79 -67.14 -27.86
C LEU A 124 4.48 -67.57 -29.29
N VAL A 125 5.48 -67.57 -30.16
CA VAL A 125 5.35 -67.99 -31.55
C VAL A 125 6.34 -69.10 -31.90
N ASP A 126 6.03 -69.89 -32.92
CA ASP A 126 6.97 -70.85 -33.50
C ASP A 126 8.01 -70.19 -34.43
N ALA A 127 8.91 -70.98 -35.00
CA ALA A 127 9.93 -70.52 -35.94
C ALA A 127 9.37 -69.87 -37.23
N GLN A 128 8.07 -70.02 -37.50
CA GLN A 128 7.35 -69.40 -38.62
C GLN A 128 6.46 -68.22 -38.18
N GLU A 129 6.70 -67.68 -36.98
CA GLU A 129 5.93 -66.57 -36.39
C GLU A 129 4.44 -66.88 -36.16
N ARG A 130 4.05 -68.16 -36.09
CA ARG A 130 2.67 -68.55 -35.76
C ARG A 130 2.50 -68.65 -34.26
N THR A 131 1.41 -68.10 -33.76
CA THR A 131 1.10 -68.06 -32.32
C THR A 131 0.92 -69.47 -31.77
N THR A 132 1.77 -69.85 -30.81
CA THR A 132 1.72 -71.14 -30.11
C THR A 132 1.11 -71.02 -28.72
N SER A 133 1.23 -69.86 -28.07
CA SER A 133 0.62 -69.58 -26.77
C SER A 133 0.51 -68.08 -26.53
N THR A 134 -0.57 -67.66 -25.85
CA THR A 134 -0.80 -66.28 -25.42
C THR A 134 -1.79 -66.26 -24.25
N ASN A 135 -2.06 -65.10 -23.67
CA ASN A 135 -3.02 -64.91 -22.59
C ASN A 135 -4.09 -63.88 -22.93
N GLN A 136 -5.14 -63.84 -22.11
CA GLN A 136 -6.23 -62.88 -22.25
C GLN A 136 -5.74 -61.43 -22.23
N ALA A 137 -4.74 -61.11 -21.41
CA ALA A 137 -4.17 -59.76 -21.35
C ALA A 137 -3.63 -59.27 -22.71
N CYS A 138 -3.09 -60.17 -23.55
CA CYS A 138 -2.66 -59.84 -24.91
C CYS A 138 -3.83 -59.56 -25.86
N LEU A 139 -4.90 -60.34 -25.79
CA LEU A 139 -6.13 -60.09 -26.54
C LEU A 139 -6.77 -58.77 -26.13
N ASP A 140 -6.84 -58.51 -24.82
CA ASP A 140 -7.39 -57.28 -24.27
C ASP A 140 -6.56 -56.07 -24.73
N MET A 141 -5.23 -56.17 -24.72
CA MET A 141 -4.31 -55.14 -25.23
C MET A 141 -4.58 -54.85 -26.72
N LEU A 142 -4.79 -55.88 -27.52
CA LEU A 142 -5.07 -55.78 -28.95
C LEU A 142 -6.54 -55.52 -29.29
N GLU A 143 -7.45 -55.50 -28.32
CA GLU A 143 -8.88 -55.34 -28.52
C GLU A 143 -9.51 -56.42 -29.41
N ILE A 144 -9.01 -57.66 -29.29
CA ILE A 144 -9.53 -58.84 -29.99
C ILE A 144 -10.56 -59.53 -29.08
N ASP A 145 -11.80 -59.66 -29.56
CA ASP A 145 -12.91 -60.27 -28.80
C ASP A 145 -12.98 -61.81 -28.95
N ASP A 146 -12.06 -62.41 -29.71
CA ASP A 146 -11.97 -63.86 -29.91
C ASP A 146 -11.38 -64.58 -28.68
N SER A 147 -11.54 -65.91 -28.61
CA SER A 147 -10.87 -66.71 -27.58
C SER A 147 -9.37 -66.90 -27.87
N VAL A 148 -8.57 -67.14 -26.83
CA VAL A 148 -7.12 -67.42 -26.95
C VAL A 148 -6.85 -68.55 -27.95
N GLU A 149 -7.72 -69.56 -28.01
CA GLU A 149 -7.61 -70.70 -28.92
C GLU A 149 -7.79 -70.30 -30.40
N SER A 150 -8.64 -69.31 -30.70
CA SER A 150 -8.85 -68.79 -32.06
C SER A 150 -7.61 -68.09 -32.63
N CYS A 151 -6.74 -67.59 -31.74
CA CYS A 151 -5.51 -66.90 -32.11
C CYS A 151 -4.34 -67.85 -32.35
N LEU A 152 -4.44 -69.12 -31.92
CA LEU A 152 -3.39 -70.12 -32.13
C LEU A 152 -3.27 -70.45 -33.62
N GLY A 153 -2.03 -70.45 -34.13
CA GLY A 153 -1.71 -70.75 -35.54
C GLY A 153 -1.78 -69.56 -36.50
N LYS A 154 -2.39 -68.44 -36.10
CA LYS A 154 -2.34 -67.15 -36.84
C LYS A 154 -0.94 -66.56 -36.73
N THR A 155 -0.49 -65.88 -37.79
CA THR A 155 0.83 -65.22 -37.75
C THR A 155 0.77 -63.97 -36.88
N LEU A 156 1.89 -63.60 -36.25
CA LEU A 156 1.96 -62.39 -35.43
C LEU A 156 1.58 -61.13 -36.23
N ALA A 157 1.97 -61.08 -37.49
CA ALA A 157 1.67 -59.98 -38.40
C ALA A 157 0.15 -59.84 -38.67
N GLU A 158 -0.55 -60.96 -38.83
CA GLU A 158 -2.01 -61.01 -38.91
C GLU A 158 -2.65 -60.57 -37.58
N LEU A 159 -2.13 -61.05 -36.45
CA LEU A 159 -2.71 -60.77 -35.13
C LEU A 159 -2.55 -59.31 -34.68
N PHE A 160 -1.41 -58.66 -34.95
CA PHE A 160 -1.15 -57.29 -34.49
C PHE A 160 -1.49 -56.22 -35.53
N TYR A 161 -1.42 -56.55 -36.82
CA TYR A 161 -1.50 -55.55 -37.88
C TYR A 161 -2.53 -55.87 -38.96
N ASN A 162 -3.19 -57.03 -38.90
CA ASN A 162 -4.10 -57.54 -39.93
C ASN A 162 -3.46 -57.57 -41.34
N ASP A 163 -2.14 -57.66 -41.38
CA ASP A 163 -1.33 -57.70 -42.60
C ASP A 163 -0.31 -58.84 -42.45
N PRO A 164 -0.57 -60.02 -43.04
CA PRO A 164 0.29 -61.19 -42.90
C PRO A 164 1.67 -61.02 -43.57
N ALA A 165 1.87 -60.00 -44.41
CA ALA A 165 3.15 -59.72 -45.07
C ALA A 165 4.02 -58.74 -44.28
N ARG A 166 3.50 -58.13 -43.21
CA ARG A 166 4.23 -57.13 -42.44
C ARG A 166 5.35 -57.77 -41.63
N GLU A 167 6.55 -57.22 -41.77
CA GLU A 167 7.69 -57.66 -40.98
C GLU A 167 7.50 -57.30 -39.51
N THR A 168 7.65 -58.29 -38.62
CA THR A 168 7.51 -58.09 -37.17
C THR A 168 8.87 -58.06 -36.47
N ALA A 169 8.95 -57.36 -35.33
CA ALA A 169 10.16 -57.34 -34.51
C ALA A 169 10.49 -58.72 -33.93
N VAL A 170 9.48 -59.56 -33.69
CA VAL A 170 9.66 -60.97 -33.31
C VAL A 170 10.25 -61.78 -34.45
N GLY A 171 9.81 -61.55 -35.69
CA GLY A 171 10.40 -62.14 -36.87
C GLY A 171 11.88 -61.81 -37.05
N LYS A 172 12.25 -60.55 -36.83
CA LYS A 172 13.67 -60.12 -36.83
C LYS A 172 14.47 -60.81 -35.74
N SER A 173 13.92 -60.90 -34.54
CA SER A 173 14.52 -61.57 -33.38
C SER A 173 14.79 -63.05 -33.66
N ILE A 174 13.82 -63.78 -34.22
CA ILE A 174 13.93 -65.19 -34.57
C ILE A 174 14.96 -65.43 -35.68
N ARG A 175 14.96 -64.61 -36.74
CA ARG A 175 15.89 -64.75 -37.88
C ARG A 175 17.33 -64.42 -37.53
N ASN A 176 17.54 -63.34 -36.78
CA ASN A 176 18.87 -62.78 -36.53
C ASN A 176 19.44 -63.18 -35.15
N GLY A 177 18.64 -63.82 -34.29
CA GLY A 177 19.02 -64.12 -32.90
C GLY A 177 19.07 -62.89 -31.99
N GLU A 178 18.40 -61.80 -32.38
CA GLU A 178 18.50 -60.48 -31.71
C GLU A 178 17.54 -60.37 -30.52
N TYR A 179 17.98 -59.72 -29.44
CA TYR A 179 17.16 -59.47 -28.25
C TYR A 179 16.76 -58.01 -28.22
N PHE A 180 15.47 -57.71 -28.38
CA PHE A 180 14.93 -56.37 -28.19
C PHE A 180 14.50 -56.23 -26.73
N ARG A 181 15.20 -55.38 -25.97
CA ARG A 181 14.89 -55.11 -24.56
C ARG A 181 14.28 -53.72 -24.44
N ASN A 182 13.18 -53.61 -23.69
CA ASN A 182 12.49 -52.34 -23.41
C ASN A 182 12.23 -51.51 -24.67
N LEU A 183 11.78 -52.16 -25.76
CA LEU A 183 11.45 -51.47 -26.99
C LEU A 183 10.17 -50.66 -26.76
N ASP A 184 10.31 -49.33 -26.70
CA ASP A 184 9.19 -48.41 -26.51
C ASP A 184 8.40 -48.24 -27.81
N ILE A 185 7.17 -48.73 -27.83
CA ILE A 185 6.28 -48.69 -28.98
C ILE A 185 4.86 -48.34 -28.55
N VAL A 186 4.16 -47.64 -29.45
CA VAL A 186 2.72 -47.43 -29.30
C VAL A 186 2.01 -48.49 -30.11
N ILE A 187 1.28 -49.36 -29.43
CA ILE A 187 0.43 -50.36 -30.08
C ILE A 187 -0.96 -49.77 -30.23
N THR A 188 -1.55 -49.96 -31.42
CA THR A 188 -2.95 -49.61 -31.69
C THR A 188 -3.73 -50.90 -31.77
N GLY A 189 -4.68 -51.10 -30.85
CA GLY A 189 -5.59 -52.24 -30.88
C GLY A 189 -6.51 -52.21 -32.09
N HIS A 190 -7.18 -53.32 -32.37
CA HIS A 190 -8.07 -53.51 -33.52
C HIS A 190 -9.30 -52.58 -33.49
N LYS A 191 -9.69 -52.06 -32.32
CA LYS A 191 -10.77 -51.05 -32.19
C LYS A 191 -10.25 -49.62 -32.10
N GLY A 192 -8.93 -49.41 -32.26
CA GLY A 192 -8.28 -48.12 -32.38
C GLY A 192 -7.70 -47.54 -31.08
N ARG A 193 -7.75 -48.26 -29.95
CA ARG A 193 -7.12 -47.78 -28.70
C ARG A 193 -5.61 -47.83 -28.81
N LYS A 194 -4.96 -46.70 -28.52
CA LYS A 194 -3.50 -46.61 -28.44
C LYS A 194 -3.03 -46.91 -27.01
N ILE A 195 -2.03 -47.78 -26.89
CA ILE A 195 -1.42 -48.18 -25.63
C ILE A 195 0.09 -48.00 -25.78
N ASP A 196 0.69 -47.24 -24.87
CA ASP A 196 2.15 -47.15 -24.76
C ASP A 196 2.66 -48.41 -24.08
N VAL A 197 3.51 -49.18 -24.75
CA VAL A 197 4.05 -50.43 -24.19
C VAL A 197 5.56 -50.51 -24.32
N LEU A 198 6.19 -51.14 -23.34
CA LEU A 198 7.57 -51.63 -23.46
C LEU A 198 7.53 -53.09 -23.88
N ALA A 199 7.99 -53.37 -25.10
CA ALA A 199 8.08 -54.71 -25.63
C ALA A 199 9.47 -55.31 -25.35
N ASN A 200 9.50 -56.51 -24.77
CA ASN A 200 10.69 -57.33 -24.61
C ASN A 200 10.56 -58.58 -25.48
N ILE A 201 11.41 -58.68 -26.50
CA ILE A 201 11.34 -59.70 -27.55
C ILE A 201 12.64 -60.47 -27.59
N PHE A 202 12.55 -61.79 -27.57
CA PHE A 202 13.72 -62.67 -27.65
C PHE A 202 13.40 -64.02 -28.31
N PRO A 203 14.37 -64.63 -29.01
CA PRO A 203 14.22 -65.96 -29.58
C PRO A 203 14.31 -67.03 -28.48
N ILE A 204 13.61 -68.14 -28.69
CA ILE A 204 13.66 -69.31 -27.82
C ILE A 204 14.35 -70.44 -28.57
N TYR A 205 15.30 -71.09 -27.89
CA TYR A 205 16.08 -72.19 -28.43
C TYR A 205 15.76 -73.50 -27.70
N ASP A 206 15.82 -74.60 -28.43
CA ASP A 206 15.82 -75.95 -27.85
C ASP A 206 17.19 -76.33 -27.27
N GLU A 207 17.31 -77.49 -26.62
CA GLU A 207 18.56 -78.01 -26.04
C GLU A 207 19.67 -78.20 -27.09
N ASP A 208 19.30 -78.48 -28.35
CA ASP A 208 20.21 -78.55 -29.51
C ASP A 208 20.58 -77.18 -30.11
N LYS A 209 20.20 -76.08 -29.44
CA LYS A 209 20.40 -74.68 -29.89
C LYS A 209 19.70 -74.30 -31.19
N ALA A 210 18.72 -75.10 -31.65
CA ALA A 210 17.86 -74.73 -32.75
C ALA A 210 16.82 -73.69 -32.28
N CYS A 211 16.62 -72.62 -33.06
CA CYS A 211 15.59 -71.61 -32.75
C CYS A 211 14.20 -72.24 -32.98
N ILE A 212 13.45 -72.43 -31.91
CA ILE A 212 12.12 -73.04 -31.95
C ILE A 212 10.99 -72.01 -31.98
N GLY A 213 11.31 -70.74 -31.77
CA GLY A 213 10.32 -69.69 -31.74
C GLY A 213 10.80 -68.39 -31.14
N GLY A 214 9.84 -67.52 -30.81
CA GLY A 214 10.11 -66.25 -30.14
C GLY A 214 9.07 -65.97 -29.06
N LEU A 215 9.47 -65.26 -28.02
CA LEU A 215 8.59 -64.75 -26.99
C LEU A 215 8.63 -63.23 -27.00
N CYS A 216 7.45 -62.63 -27.00
CA CYS A 216 7.27 -61.21 -26.77
C CYS A 216 6.48 -61.00 -25.48
N LEU A 217 7.01 -60.16 -24.60
CA LEU A 217 6.35 -59.69 -23.38
C LEU A 217 6.09 -58.19 -23.53
N TYR A 218 4.88 -57.73 -23.21
CA TYR A 218 4.54 -56.31 -23.22
C TYR A 218 4.21 -55.82 -21.82
N VAL A 219 4.76 -54.66 -21.45
CA VAL A 219 4.40 -53.95 -20.22
C VAL A 219 3.65 -52.68 -20.60
N ASP A 220 2.41 -52.53 -20.13
CA ASP A 220 1.63 -51.32 -20.35
C ASP A 220 2.20 -50.15 -19.52
N MET A 221 2.66 -49.12 -20.21
CA MET A 221 3.23 -47.90 -19.66
C MET A 221 2.30 -46.69 -19.79
N THR A 222 1.09 -46.88 -20.33
CA THR A 222 0.15 -45.80 -20.64
C THR A 222 -0.23 -45.01 -19.39
N ALA A 223 -0.55 -45.69 -18.28
CA ALA A 223 -0.91 -45.04 -17.03
C ALA A 223 0.27 -44.26 -16.43
N LEU A 224 1.49 -44.81 -16.51
CA LEU A 224 2.69 -44.18 -15.97
C LEU A 224 3.09 -42.94 -16.79
N LYS A 225 3.14 -43.05 -18.12
CA LYS A 225 3.45 -41.91 -19.01
C LYS A 225 2.42 -40.78 -18.87
N ARG A 226 1.13 -41.10 -18.73
CA ARG A 226 0.09 -40.10 -18.46
C ARG A 226 0.26 -39.43 -17.08
N ALA A 227 0.60 -40.20 -16.05
CA ALA A 227 0.85 -39.66 -14.72
C ALA A 227 2.09 -38.75 -14.70
N GLU A 228 3.16 -39.13 -15.40
CA GLU A 228 4.37 -38.32 -15.56
C GLU A 228 4.05 -36.99 -16.27
N GLN A 229 3.34 -37.04 -17.40
CA GLN A 229 2.91 -35.83 -18.11
C GLN A 229 2.04 -34.92 -17.25
N LEU A 230 1.13 -35.48 -16.45
CA LEU A 230 0.28 -34.70 -15.55
C LEU A 230 1.08 -34.05 -14.41
N ILE A 231 2.08 -34.75 -13.87
CA ILE A 231 2.99 -34.18 -12.86
C ILE A 231 3.83 -33.06 -13.48
N MET A 232 4.33 -33.24 -14.71
CA MET A 232 5.09 -32.21 -15.43
C MET A 232 4.24 -30.95 -15.69
N ASP A 233 3.04 -31.09 -16.26
CA ASP A 233 2.11 -29.96 -16.49
C ASP A 233 1.73 -29.26 -15.17
N LYS A 234 1.47 -30.04 -14.11
CA LYS A 234 1.18 -29.48 -12.78
C LYS A 234 2.36 -28.67 -12.23
N ASN A 235 3.58 -29.19 -12.34
CA ASN A 235 4.78 -28.52 -11.85
C ASN A 235 5.10 -27.26 -12.67
N GLU A 236 4.93 -27.29 -14.00
CA GLU A 236 5.08 -26.10 -14.85
C GLU A 236 4.07 -25.01 -14.49
N ARG A 237 2.79 -25.38 -14.31
CA ARG A 237 1.76 -24.44 -13.86
C ARG A 237 2.06 -23.88 -12.47
N MET A 238 2.53 -24.73 -11.55
CA MET A 238 2.90 -24.31 -10.20
C MET A 238 4.09 -23.35 -10.20
N ALA A 239 5.09 -23.58 -11.07
CA ALA A 239 6.22 -22.66 -11.26
C ALA A 239 5.78 -21.31 -11.86
N LEU A 240 4.85 -21.31 -12.82
CA LEU A 240 4.25 -20.11 -13.37
C LEU A 240 3.52 -19.30 -12.30
N VAL A 241 2.66 -19.95 -11.52
CA VAL A 241 1.92 -19.32 -10.40
C VAL A 241 2.88 -18.78 -9.35
N ALA A 242 3.92 -19.55 -8.99
CA ALA A 242 4.95 -19.09 -8.06
C ALA A 242 5.63 -17.82 -8.59
N ARG A 243 6.05 -17.78 -9.86
CA ARG A 243 6.69 -16.58 -10.42
C ARG A 243 5.78 -15.35 -10.41
N SER A 244 4.50 -15.51 -10.74
CA SER A 244 3.51 -14.43 -10.67
C SER A 244 3.25 -13.95 -9.23
N LEU A 245 3.22 -14.86 -8.26
CA LEU A 245 3.13 -14.50 -6.84
C LEU A 245 4.37 -13.71 -6.38
N GLU A 246 5.55 -14.05 -6.89
CA GLU A 246 6.83 -13.42 -6.52
C GLU A 246 6.87 -11.97 -6.96
N GLU A 247 6.44 -11.73 -8.19
CA GLU A 247 6.28 -10.38 -8.73
C GLU A 247 5.23 -9.59 -7.94
N ALA A 248 4.09 -10.21 -7.60
CA ALA A 248 3.05 -9.56 -6.82
C ALA A 248 3.54 -9.17 -5.42
N VAL A 249 4.24 -10.07 -4.72
CA VAL A 249 4.81 -9.81 -3.39
C VAL A 249 5.87 -8.72 -3.46
N GLY A 250 6.78 -8.77 -4.44
CA GLY A 250 7.78 -7.72 -4.64
C GLY A 250 7.16 -6.32 -4.88
N ARG A 251 6.05 -6.26 -5.62
CA ARG A 251 5.28 -5.02 -5.81
C ARG A 251 4.62 -4.55 -4.50
N ILE A 252 4.04 -5.45 -3.71
CA ILE A 252 3.44 -5.11 -2.41
C ILE A 252 4.52 -4.58 -1.46
N SER A 253 5.68 -5.22 -1.37
CA SER A 253 6.80 -4.77 -0.53
C SER A 253 7.29 -3.38 -0.95
N GLY A 254 7.38 -3.11 -2.26
CA GLY A 254 7.74 -1.78 -2.77
C GLY A 254 6.72 -0.69 -2.42
N ILE A 255 5.42 -0.97 -2.59
CA ILE A 255 4.33 -0.06 -2.20
C ILE A 255 4.36 0.16 -0.69
N SER A 256 4.57 -0.89 0.09
CA SER A 256 4.61 -0.85 1.55
C SER A 256 5.73 0.04 2.07
N GLY A 257 6.94 -0.08 1.51
CA GLY A 257 8.04 0.82 1.84
C GLY A 257 7.77 2.28 1.47
N GLY A 258 7.05 2.53 0.37
CA GLY A 258 6.60 3.87 -0.01
C GLY A 258 5.57 4.45 0.97
N LEU A 259 4.58 3.65 1.36
CA LEU A 259 3.53 4.05 2.29
C LEU A 259 4.07 4.31 3.69
N SER A 260 4.99 3.48 4.19
CA SER A 260 5.68 3.69 5.47
C SER A 260 6.40 5.04 5.53
N ARG A 261 7.12 5.42 4.45
CA ARG A 261 7.73 6.76 4.35
C ARG A 261 6.69 7.88 4.36
N GLY A 262 5.59 7.70 3.63
CA GLY A 262 4.48 8.66 3.60
C GLY A 262 3.87 8.87 4.99
N ILE A 263 3.63 7.78 5.72
CA ILE A 263 3.10 7.82 7.10
C ILE A 263 4.05 8.59 8.02
N GLN A 264 5.35 8.28 7.99
CA GLN A 264 6.33 8.98 8.82
C GLN A 264 6.43 10.48 8.50
N GLN A 265 6.35 10.83 7.22
CA GLN A 265 6.36 12.23 6.79
C GLN A 265 5.11 12.97 7.27
N SER A 266 3.93 12.35 7.15
CA SER A 266 2.67 12.94 7.62
C SER A 266 2.61 13.07 9.15
N ASP A 267 3.12 12.09 9.90
CA ASP A 267 3.22 12.14 11.36
C ASP A 267 4.10 13.30 11.83
N SER A 268 5.30 13.43 11.23
CA SER A 268 6.18 14.57 11.47
C SER A 268 5.54 15.90 11.09
N GLY A 269 4.84 15.96 9.94
CA GLY A 269 4.10 17.13 9.50
C GLY A 269 2.98 17.56 10.47
N ALA A 270 2.27 16.58 11.04
CA ALA A 270 1.25 16.81 12.05
C ALA A 270 1.87 17.38 13.35
N ALA A 271 2.99 16.82 13.81
CA ALA A 271 3.71 17.31 14.99
C ALA A 271 4.21 18.76 14.81
N VAL A 272 4.80 19.08 13.66
CA VAL A 272 5.24 20.45 13.33
C VAL A 272 4.05 21.41 13.26
N SER A 273 2.93 20.97 12.68
CA SER A 273 1.72 21.79 12.61
C SER A 273 1.17 22.09 14.00
N ALA A 274 1.11 21.09 14.88
CA ALA A 274 0.68 21.27 16.27
C ALA A 274 1.56 22.28 17.02
N GLN A 275 2.89 22.21 16.85
CA GLN A 275 3.81 23.19 17.44
C GLN A 275 3.54 24.60 16.93
N ARG A 276 3.43 24.79 15.61
CA ARG A 276 3.18 26.12 15.03
C ARG A 276 1.84 26.70 15.43
N LEU A 277 0.83 25.84 15.61
CA LEU A 277 -0.49 26.26 16.09
C LEU A 277 -0.44 26.68 17.57
N ALA A 278 0.34 26.01 18.40
CA ALA A 278 0.56 26.44 19.79
C ALA A 278 1.26 27.81 19.86
N GLU A 279 2.27 28.04 19.01
CA GLU A 279 2.93 29.35 18.88
C GLU A 279 1.94 30.42 18.40
N ALA A 280 1.12 30.12 17.39
CA ALA A 280 0.09 31.03 16.89
C ALA A 280 -0.95 31.36 17.97
N ALA A 281 -1.40 30.37 18.76
CA ALA A 281 -2.32 30.59 19.87
C ALA A 281 -1.73 31.53 20.93
N ALA A 282 -0.44 31.39 21.24
CA ALA A 282 0.25 32.29 22.17
C ALA A 282 0.27 33.74 21.63
N SER A 283 0.63 33.92 20.36
CA SER A 283 0.61 35.24 19.72
C SER A 283 -0.80 35.84 19.66
N MET A 284 -1.83 35.04 19.45
CA MET A 284 -3.22 35.50 19.46
C MET A 284 -3.71 35.91 20.85
N ASN A 285 -3.23 35.26 21.91
CA ASN A 285 -3.50 35.69 23.28
C ASN A 285 -2.83 37.04 23.61
N GLU A 286 -1.60 37.25 23.15
CA GLU A 286 -0.91 38.53 23.27
C GLU A 286 -1.61 39.63 22.44
N MET A 287 -2.06 39.30 21.23
CA MET A 287 -2.88 40.20 20.42
C MET A 287 -4.18 40.60 21.13
N ASN A 288 -4.89 39.66 21.75
CA ASN A 288 -6.08 39.99 22.54
C ASN A 288 -5.79 40.91 23.72
N ALA A 289 -4.66 40.72 24.41
CA ALA A 289 -4.25 41.59 25.50
C ALA A 289 -3.98 43.02 25.02
N THR A 290 -3.24 43.17 23.92
CA THR A 290 -2.93 44.47 23.31
C THR A 290 -4.16 45.18 22.76
N VAL A 291 -5.10 44.46 22.13
CA VAL A 291 -6.38 45.03 21.66
C VAL A 291 -7.20 45.58 22.82
N ARG A 292 -7.28 44.86 23.95
CA ARG A 292 -7.96 45.36 25.16
C ARG A 292 -7.29 46.62 25.72
N GLU A 293 -5.96 46.67 25.68
CA GLU A 293 -5.21 47.85 26.10
C GLU A 293 -5.49 49.05 25.19
N VAL A 294 -5.53 48.85 23.87
CA VAL A 294 -5.89 49.89 22.90
C VAL A 294 -7.32 50.40 23.15
N ALA A 295 -8.28 49.52 23.38
CA ALA A 295 -9.65 49.90 23.72
C ALA A 295 -9.71 50.76 24.98
N LYS A 296 -9.02 50.35 26.05
CA LYS A 296 -8.94 51.11 27.31
C LYS A 296 -8.27 52.49 27.11
N ASN A 297 -7.21 52.54 26.30
CA ASN A 297 -6.54 53.80 25.98
C ASN A 297 -7.43 54.73 25.15
N ALA A 298 -8.25 54.18 24.25
CA ALA A 298 -9.25 54.95 23.53
C ALA A 298 -10.32 55.52 24.49
N GLU A 299 -10.85 54.73 25.42
CA GLU A 299 -11.79 55.25 26.44
C GLU A 299 -11.17 56.39 27.27
N ALA A 300 -9.94 56.22 27.73
CA ALA A 300 -9.22 57.25 28.48
C ALA A 300 -9.00 58.53 27.65
N ALA A 301 -8.61 58.39 26.38
CA ALA A 301 -8.46 59.51 25.46
C ALA A 301 -9.79 60.23 25.20
N SER A 302 -10.89 59.49 25.08
CA SER A 302 -12.24 60.06 24.91
C SER A 302 -12.65 60.89 26.12
N GLY A 303 -12.41 60.37 27.33
CA GLY A 303 -12.62 61.11 28.58
C GLY A 303 -11.78 62.38 28.67
N ALA A 304 -10.51 62.31 28.28
CA ALA A 304 -9.63 63.48 28.22
C ALA A 304 -10.13 64.52 27.21
N SER A 305 -10.53 64.11 26.01
CA SER A 305 -11.15 64.99 25.01
C SER A 305 -12.42 65.65 25.55
N ALA A 306 -13.31 64.92 26.22
CA ALA A 306 -14.52 65.49 26.82
C ALA A 306 -14.19 66.58 27.85
N LEU A 307 -13.19 66.34 28.72
CA LEU A 307 -12.72 67.32 29.69
C LEU A 307 -12.09 68.54 29.01
N THR A 308 -11.27 68.35 27.97
CA THR A 308 -10.68 69.46 27.22
C THR A 308 -11.76 70.33 26.57
N ARG A 309 -12.83 69.72 26.01
CA ARG A 309 -13.96 70.45 25.45
C ARG A 309 -14.63 71.32 26.51
N GLU A 310 -14.96 70.75 27.66
CA GLU A 310 -15.56 71.49 28.79
C GLU A 310 -14.69 72.69 29.20
N LYS A 311 -13.37 72.50 29.29
CA LYS A 311 -12.44 73.59 29.64
C LYS A 311 -12.36 74.67 28.58
N ALA A 312 -12.36 74.30 27.29
CA ALA A 312 -12.33 75.25 26.19
C ALA A 312 -13.63 76.06 26.11
N GLU A 313 -14.80 75.42 26.25
CA GLU A 313 -16.11 76.07 26.32
C GLU A 313 -16.20 77.04 27.52
N ALA A 314 -15.75 76.61 28.71
CA ALA A 314 -15.70 77.46 29.89
C ALA A 314 -14.75 78.66 29.68
N GLY A 315 -13.60 78.44 29.03
CA GLY A 315 -12.68 79.50 28.64
C GLY A 315 -13.33 80.51 27.69
N ALA A 316 -14.06 80.03 26.68
CA ALA A 316 -14.73 80.88 25.69
C ALA A 316 -15.79 81.78 26.37
N GLN A 317 -16.55 81.24 27.32
CA GLN A 317 -17.50 82.02 28.12
C GLN A 317 -16.82 83.10 28.97
N VAL A 318 -15.63 82.84 29.51
CA VAL A 318 -14.85 83.83 30.27
C VAL A 318 -14.37 84.96 29.34
N VAL A 319 -13.88 84.62 28.15
CA VAL A 319 -13.48 85.59 27.14
C VAL A 319 -14.67 86.44 26.69
N GLU A 320 -15.83 85.83 26.44
CA GLU A 320 -17.06 86.55 26.08
C GLU A 320 -17.47 87.56 27.18
N LYS A 321 -17.36 87.17 28.45
CA LYS A 321 -17.57 88.08 29.59
C LYS A 321 -16.54 89.21 29.61
N ALA A 322 -15.26 88.91 29.35
CA ALA A 322 -14.20 89.92 29.29
C ALA A 322 -14.47 90.94 28.16
N VAL A 323 -14.82 90.49 26.96
CA VAL A 323 -15.18 91.36 25.83
C VAL A 323 -16.36 92.28 26.18
N ARG A 324 -17.40 91.76 26.85
CA ARG A 324 -18.51 92.60 27.33
C ARG A 324 -18.06 93.68 28.30
N SER A 325 -17.21 93.33 29.28
CA SER A 325 -16.67 94.30 30.23
C SER A 325 -15.79 95.35 29.55
N ILE A 326 -14.94 94.95 28.59
CA ILE A 326 -14.09 95.85 27.82
C ILE A 326 -14.95 96.84 27.00
N LYS A 327 -16.03 96.37 26.36
CA LYS A 327 -16.99 97.24 25.68
C LYS A 327 -17.66 98.26 26.61
N GLN A 328 -17.94 97.87 27.85
CA GLN A 328 -18.49 98.79 28.84
C GLN A 328 -17.47 99.86 29.25
N VAL A 329 -16.20 99.49 29.45
CA VAL A 329 -15.10 100.43 29.72
C VAL A 329 -14.83 101.35 28.53
N HIS A 330 -14.98 100.84 27.31
CA HIS A 330 -14.90 101.62 26.08
C HIS A 330 -15.95 102.73 26.09
N GLN A 331 -17.22 102.39 26.37
CA GLN A 331 -18.29 103.37 26.45
C GLN A 331 -18.04 104.43 27.54
N LEU A 332 -17.66 104.01 28.75
CA LEU A 332 -17.30 104.96 29.82
C LEU A 332 -16.16 105.91 29.42
N SER A 333 -15.20 105.43 28.63
CA SER A 333 -14.08 106.25 28.16
C SER A 333 -14.53 107.26 27.11
N LEU A 334 -15.48 106.90 26.23
CA LEU A 334 -16.10 107.83 25.28
C LEU A 334 -16.92 108.90 25.99
N ASP A 335 -17.71 108.52 26.99
CA ASP A 335 -18.51 109.45 27.79
C ASP A 335 -17.58 110.43 28.54
N LEU A 336 -16.50 109.93 29.15
CA LEU A 336 -15.49 110.78 29.81
C LEU A 336 -14.81 111.74 28.83
N ARG A 337 -14.57 111.33 27.58
CA ARG A 337 -14.02 112.20 26.55
C ARG A 337 -14.97 113.36 26.24
N GLU A 338 -16.27 113.11 26.18
CA GLU A 338 -17.30 114.12 25.99
C GLU A 338 -17.34 115.11 27.17
N ASP A 339 -17.35 114.60 28.41
CA ASP A 339 -17.34 115.40 29.63
C ASP A 339 -16.11 116.33 29.69
N MET A 340 -14.93 115.83 29.32
CA MET A 340 -13.72 116.64 29.24
C MET A 340 -13.82 117.73 28.14
N GLY A 341 -14.45 117.43 27.01
CA GLY A 341 -14.73 118.42 25.97
C GLY A 341 -15.63 119.55 26.47
N GLN A 342 -16.71 119.21 27.20
CA GLN A 342 -17.59 120.19 27.82
C GLN A 342 -16.87 121.04 28.88
N LEU A 343 -16.01 120.42 29.69
CA LEU A 343 -15.19 121.14 30.68
C LEU A 343 -14.23 122.15 30.02
N ASP A 344 -13.60 121.79 28.90
CA ASP A 344 -12.75 122.71 28.13
C ASP A 344 -13.56 123.89 27.60
N GLU A 345 -14.75 123.65 27.05
CA GLU A 345 -15.65 124.72 26.59
C GLU A 345 -16.07 125.66 27.73
N HIS A 346 -16.44 125.12 28.89
CA HIS A 346 -16.77 125.89 30.09
C HIS A 346 -15.58 126.72 30.57
N ALA A 347 -14.39 126.13 30.64
CA ALA A 347 -13.17 126.83 31.04
C ALA A 347 -12.83 127.97 30.06
N ARG A 348 -12.96 127.76 28.74
CA ARG A 348 -12.81 128.83 27.73
C ARG A 348 -13.84 129.93 27.90
N SER A 349 -15.08 129.59 28.24
CA SER A 349 -16.13 130.58 28.47
C SER A 349 -15.86 131.44 29.70
N ILE A 350 -15.41 130.83 30.80
CA ILE A 350 -15.00 131.57 32.00
C ILE A 350 -13.82 132.47 31.67
N ASN A 351 -12.82 132.00 30.92
CA ASN A 351 -11.67 132.82 30.53
C ASN A 351 -12.10 134.07 29.73
N ARG A 352 -13.07 133.94 28.82
CA ARG A 352 -13.65 135.09 28.10
C ARG A 352 -14.31 136.09 29.05
N ILE A 353 -15.05 135.61 30.06
CA ILE A 353 -15.68 136.46 31.07
C ILE A 353 -14.61 137.17 31.91
N MET A 354 -13.55 136.47 32.32
CA MET A 354 -12.45 137.06 33.08
C MET A 354 -11.74 138.16 32.29
N ASN A 355 -11.53 138.00 30.98
CA ASN A 355 -10.98 139.05 30.12
C ASN A 355 -11.87 140.30 30.12
N VAL A 356 -13.19 140.13 29.99
CA VAL A 356 -14.15 141.27 30.06
C VAL A 356 -14.11 141.94 31.43
N ILE A 357 -14.01 141.18 32.53
CA ILE A 357 -13.89 141.75 33.88
C ILE A 357 -12.57 142.51 34.04
N SER A 358 -11.47 141.99 33.48
CA SER A 358 -10.18 142.65 33.49
C SER A 358 -10.23 143.98 32.73
N ASP A 359 -10.86 143.99 31.55
CA ASP A 359 -11.06 145.19 30.74
C ASP A 359 -11.93 146.23 31.47
N ILE A 360 -13.01 145.79 32.14
CA ILE A 360 -13.86 146.66 32.96
C ILE A 360 -13.07 147.24 34.14
N ALA A 361 -12.26 146.43 34.82
CA ALA A 361 -11.44 146.87 35.94
C ALA A 361 -10.38 147.89 35.49
N ASP A 362 -9.72 147.66 34.35
CA ASP A 362 -8.76 148.61 33.78
C ASP A 362 -9.43 149.93 33.35
N GLN A 363 -10.61 149.86 32.71
CA GLN A 363 -11.41 151.05 32.42
C GLN A 363 -11.83 151.80 33.68
N THR A 364 -12.22 151.07 34.73
CA THR A 364 -12.59 151.66 36.03
C THR A 364 -11.40 152.33 36.70
N ASN A 365 -10.20 151.72 36.59
CA ASN A 365 -8.95 152.27 37.07
C ASN A 365 -8.60 153.59 36.34
N LEU A 366 -8.76 153.63 35.01
CA LEU A 366 -8.56 154.84 34.21
C LEU A 366 -9.60 155.94 34.53
N LEU A 367 -10.86 155.58 34.73
CA LEU A 367 -11.91 156.52 35.14
C LEU A 367 -11.62 157.09 36.54
N ALA A 368 -11.21 156.26 37.49
CA ALA A 368 -10.83 156.66 38.83
C ALA A 368 -9.61 157.60 38.83
N LEU A 369 -8.61 157.31 37.98
CA LEU A 369 -7.45 158.18 37.78
C LEU A 369 -7.85 159.55 37.25
N ASN A 370 -8.71 159.60 36.22
CA ASN A 370 -9.22 160.85 35.67
C ASN A 370 -10.02 161.65 36.72
N ALA A 371 -10.82 160.97 37.55
CA ALA A 371 -11.55 161.59 38.65
C ALA A 371 -10.63 162.13 39.75
N ALA A 372 -9.55 161.41 40.09
CA ALA A 372 -8.54 161.86 41.06
C ALA A 372 -7.80 163.10 40.56
N ILE A 373 -7.47 163.16 39.26
CA ILE A 373 -6.87 164.33 38.61
C ILE A 373 -7.82 165.55 38.70
N GLU A 374 -9.09 165.39 38.36
CA GLU A 374 -10.06 166.49 38.40
C GLU A 374 -10.36 166.94 39.85
N ALA A 375 -10.38 166.00 40.80
CA ALA A 375 -10.50 166.30 42.23
C ALA A 375 -9.29 167.10 42.75
N ALA A 376 -8.07 166.77 42.33
CA ALA A 376 -6.87 167.56 42.65
C ALA A 376 -6.93 168.96 42.02
N ARG A 377 -7.50 169.08 40.82
CA ARG A 377 -7.69 170.36 40.10
C ARG A 377 -8.68 171.30 40.79
N ALA A 378 -9.69 170.75 41.47
CA ALA A 378 -10.69 171.48 42.24
C ALA A 378 -10.20 171.97 43.63
N GLY A 379 -8.97 171.63 44.05
CA GLY A 379 -8.38 172.08 45.31
C GLY A 379 -9.15 171.61 46.55
N ASP A 380 -9.37 172.49 47.53
CA ASP A 380 -10.01 172.15 48.81
C ASP A 380 -11.46 171.64 48.65
N ALA A 381 -12.18 172.05 47.61
CA ALA A 381 -13.54 171.59 47.33
C ALA A 381 -13.58 170.13 46.81
N GLY A 382 -12.49 169.63 46.22
CA GLY A 382 -12.38 168.29 45.64
C GLY A 382 -11.90 167.21 46.62
N ARG A 383 -11.54 167.57 47.86
CA ARG A 383 -10.84 166.66 48.79
C ARG A 383 -11.62 165.39 49.13
N GLY A 384 -12.95 165.50 49.28
CA GLY A 384 -13.82 164.34 49.51
C GLY A 384 -13.95 163.43 48.28
N PHE A 385 -13.98 164.02 47.09
CA PHE A 385 -14.00 163.29 45.81
C PHE A 385 -12.67 162.57 45.53
N ALA A 386 -11.54 163.18 45.89
CA ALA A 386 -10.22 162.56 45.74
C ALA A 386 -10.11 161.25 46.53
N VAL A 387 -10.60 161.21 47.78
CA VAL A 387 -10.58 159.98 48.60
C VAL A 387 -11.43 158.87 47.98
N VAL A 388 -12.61 159.21 47.44
CA VAL A 388 -13.47 158.22 46.75
C VAL A 388 -12.80 157.74 45.47
N ALA A 389 -12.18 158.63 44.69
CA ALA A 389 -11.47 158.26 43.47
C ALA A 389 -10.29 157.31 43.77
N ASP A 390 -9.49 157.58 44.82
CA ASP A 390 -8.40 156.69 45.24
C ASP A 390 -8.91 155.32 45.72
N GLU A 391 -10.03 155.27 46.44
CA GLU A 391 -10.63 154.00 46.88
C GLU A 391 -11.19 153.18 45.71
N VAL A 392 -11.83 153.83 44.72
CA VAL A 392 -12.28 153.17 43.48
C VAL A 392 -11.08 152.66 42.67
N ARG A 393 -9.98 153.43 42.61
CA ARG A 393 -8.74 153.03 41.95
C ARG A 393 -8.15 151.78 42.61
N ASN A 394 -8.03 151.78 43.93
CA ASN A 394 -7.55 150.63 44.72
C ASN A 394 -8.44 149.39 44.53
N LEU A 395 -9.77 149.58 44.49
CA LEU A 395 -10.70 148.49 44.23
C LEU A 395 -10.53 147.92 42.80
N ALA A 396 -10.32 148.78 41.81
CA ALA A 396 -10.04 148.37 40.43
C ALA A 396 -8.71 147.60 40.32
N GLU A 397 -7.64 148.07 40.97
CA GLU A 397 -6.34 147.37 41.04
C GLU A 397 -6.46 145.99 41.70
N LYS A 398 -7.17 145.89 42.84
CA LYS A 398 -7.45 144.60 43.50
C LYS A 398 -8.30 143.68 42.64
N THR A 399 -9.26 144.24 41.90
CA THR A 399 -10.09 143.48 40.97
C THR A 399 -9.22 142.91 39.87
N MET A 400 -8.39 143.73 39.17
CA MET A 400 -7.46 143.24 38.16
C MET A 400 -6.54 142.12 38.66
N ALA A 401 -5.95 142.28 39.85
CA ALA A 401 -5.11 141.24 40.46
C ALA A 401 -5.90 139.93 40.71
N SER A 402 -7.11 140.03 41.26
CA SER A 402 -7.96 138.86 41.49
C SER A 402 -8.40 138.20 40.18
N THR A 403 -8.72 138.99 39.17
CA THR A 403 -9.08 138.51 37.83
C THR A 403 -7.92 137.75 37.19
N GLN A 404 -6.70 138.24 37.37
CA GLN A 404 -5.49 137.59 36.88
C GLN A 404 -5.24 136.24 37.58
N ASP A 405 -5.42 136.18 38.91
CA ASP A 405 -5.27 134.93 39.67
C ASP A 405 -6.31 133.89 39.24
N VAL A 406 -7.57 134.29 39.04
CA VAL A 406 -8.61 133.41 38.49
C VAL A 406 -8.28 132.99 37.06
N GLY A 407 -7.77 133.89 36.22
CA GLY A 407 -7.32 133.57 34.86
C GLY A 407 -6.23 132.49 34.87
N ASN A 408 -5.25 132.60 35.75
CA ASN A 408 -4.19 131.59 35.93
C ASN A 408 -4.77 130.23 36.38
N ALA A 409 -5.75 130.22 37.29
CA ALA A 409 -6.43 129.00 37.71
C ALA A 409 -7.23 128.35 36.56
N ILE A 410 -7.91 129.16 35.74
CA ILE A 410 -8.65 128.67 34.56
C ILE A 410 -7.68 128.11 33.50
N GLN A 411 -6.53 128.74 33.28
CA GLN A 411 -5.51 128.19 32.39
C GLN A 411 -5.00 126.83 32.88
N ALA A 412 -4.73 126.69 34.18
CA ALA A 412 -4.34 125.41 34.76
C ALA A 412 -5.41 124.32 34.59
N ILE A 413 -6.70 124.68 34.68
CA ILE A 413 -7.83 123.77 34.40
C ILE A 413 -7.83 123.36 32.92
N GLN A 414 -7.64 124.29 31.99
CA GLN A 414 -7.56 123.99 30.54
C GLN A 414 -6.40 123.04 30.23
N ASP A 415 -5.21 123.32 30.75
CA ASP A 415 -4.02 122.49 30.55
C ASP A 415 -4.24 121.06 31.11
N SER A 416 -4.83 120.97 32.31
CA SER A 416 -5.17 119.68 32.93
C SER A 416 -6.24 118.93 32.13
N THR A 417 -7.24 119.63 31.59
CA THR A 417 -8.32 119.04 30.79
C THR A 417 -7.76 118.49 29.48
N SER A 418 -6.91 119.27 28.78
CA SER A 418 -6.23 118.84 27.56
C SER A 418 -5.36 117.60 27.79
N LYS A 419 -4.61 117.56 28.90
CA LYS A 419 -3.82 116.38 29.28
C LYS A 419 -4.70 115.16 29.59
N SER A 420 -5.83 115.37 30.26
CA SER A 420 -6.82 114.30 30.51
C SER A 420 -7.42 113.77 29.21
N MET A 421 -7.80 114.64 28.27
CA MET A 421 -8.30 114.23 26.95
C MET A 421 -7.29 113.36 26.20
N ALA A 422 -6.02 113.76 26.14
CA ALA A 422 -4.97 112.96 25.50
C ALA A 422 -4.78 111.59 26.17
N SER A 423 -4.98 111.51 27.50
CA SER A 423 -4.90 110.26 28.25
C SER A 423 -6.11 109.36 27.96
N VAL A 424 -7.31 109.95 27.82
CA VAL A 424 -8.54 109.24 27.44
C VAL A 424 -8.44 108.70 26.02
N ASP A 425 -7.95 109.48 25.05
CA ASP A 425 -7.76 109.02 23.67
C ASP A 425 -6.79 107.84 23.60
N LYS A 426 -5.70 107.89 24.38
CA LYS A 426 -4.78 106.76 24.51
C LYS A 426 -5.45 105.53 25.14
N ALA A 427 -6.29 105.73 26.16
CA ALA A 427 -7.02 104.64 26.79
C ALA A 427 -8.00 103.97 25.81
N VAL A 428 -8.73 104.74 25.00
CA VAL A 428 -9.62 104.24 23.95
C VAL A 428 -8.85 103.35 22.96
N ALA A 429 -7.71 103.82 22.45
CA ALA A 429 -6.88 103.02 21.53
C ALA A 429 -6.37 101.70 22.16
N GLN A 430 -6.01 101.70 23.46
CA GLN A 430 -5.61 100.47 24.16
C GLN A 430 -6.78 99.52 24.40
N ILE A 431 -7.99 100.04 24.63
CA ILE A 431 -9.21 99.26 24.80
C ILE A 431 -9.61 98.57 23.49
N GLU A 432 -9.47 99.26 22.35
CA GLU A 432 -9.69 98.65 21.02
C GLU A 432 -8.73 97.47 20.81
N GLN A 433 -7.42 97.68 21.04
CA GLN A 433 -6.42 96.61 20.94
C GLN A 433 -6.71 95.43 21.89
N ALA A 434 -7.13 95.71 23.12
CA ALA A 434 -7.50 94.66 24.07
C ALA A 434 -8.75 93.88 23.63
N THR A 435 -9.69 94.56 22.95
CA THR A 435 -10.89 93.92 22.39
C THR A 435 -10.52 92.96 21.26
N ASP A 436 -9.62 93.38 20.37
CA ASP A 436 -9.16 92.55 19.25
C ASP A 436 -8.46 91.28 19.75
N LEU A 437 -7.50 91.42 20.70
CA LEU A 437 -6.79 90.30 21.30
C LEU A 437 -7.71 89.33 22.06
N ALA A 438 -8.74 89.85 22.73
CA ALA A 438 -9.76 89.03 23.36
C ALA A 438 -10.61 88.29 22.32
N GLY A 439 -10.92 88.93 21.19
CA GLY A 439 -11.59 88.30 20.04
C GLY A 439 -10.79 87.13 19.47
N GLU A 440 -9.50 87.34 19.19
CA GLU A 440 -8.59 86.29 18.71
C GLU A 440 -8.50 85.11 19.69
N SER A 441 -8.44 85.41 21.00
CA SER A 441 -8.44 84.37 22.04
C SER A 441 -9.74 83.55 22.04
N GLY A 442 -10.89 84.20 21.80
CA GLY A 442 -12.18 83.54 21.69
C GLY A 442 -12.24 82.60 20.49
N GLN A 443 -11.74 83.05 19.33
CA GLN A 443 -11.68 82.23 18.12
C GLN A 443 -10.76 81.02 18.29
N ALA A 444 -9.59 81.18 18.91
CA ALA A 444 -8.69 80.07 19.20
C ALA A 444 -9.33 79.01 20.11
N LEU A 445 -10.16 79.42 21.08
CA LEU A 445 -10.90 78.49 21.94
C LEU A 445 -11.98 77.72 21.17
N GLU A 446 -12.65 78.36 20.22
CA GLU A 446 -13.64 77.72 19.34
C GLU A 446 -12.99 76.68 18.39
N GLU A 447 -11.79 76.98 17.88
CA GLU A 447 -10.98 76.04 17.10
C GLU A 447 -10.54 74.83 17.95
N ILE A 448 -10.18 75.04 19.22
CA ILE A 448 -9.87 73.95 20.16
C ILE A 448 -11.10 73.05 20.36
N VAL A 449 -12.29 73.62 20.57
CA VAL A 449 -13.54 72.85 20.70
C VAL A 449 -13.75 71.97 19.48
N THR A 450 -13.67 72.56 18.28
CA THR A 450 -13.86 71.83 17.01
C THR A 450 -12.85 70.69 16.84
N THR A 451 -11.57 70.95 17.14
CA THR A 451 -10.49 69.95 17.02
C THR A 451 -10.69 68.79 17.99
N VAL A 452 -11.13 69.10 19.21
CA VAL A 452 -11.40 68.11 20.26
C VAL A 452 -12.60 67.24 19.90
N GLU A 453 -13.66 67.79 19.30
CA GLU A 453 -14.79 67.02 18.80
C GLU A 453 -14.37 66.02 17.72
N HIS A 454 -13.56 66.47 16.75
CA HIS A 454 -13.01 65.57 15.74
C HIS A 454 -12.17 64.46 16.37
N THR A 455 -11.31 64.82 17.34
CA THR A 455 -10.48 63.85 18.08
C THR A 455 -11.34 62.83 18.82
N ALA A 456 -12.40 63.27 19.50
CA ALA A 456 -13.33 62.37 20.19
C ALA A 456 -14.02 61.40 19.21
N GLY A 457 -14.39 61.87 18.02
CA GLY A 457 -14.92 61.02 16.95
C GLY A 457 -13.93 59.94 16.48
N GLN A 458 -12.67 60.33 16.25
CA GLN A 458 -11.60 59.38 15.88
C GLN A 458 -11.35 58.34 16.96
N VAL A 459 -11.34 58.77 18.21
CA VAL A 459 -11.17 57.87 19.37
C VAL A 459 -12.33 56.87 19.47
N SER A 460 -13.57 57.31 19.24
CA SER A 460 -14.73 56.41 19.19
C SER A 460 -14.61 55.36 18.09
N ALA A 461 -14.06 55.74 16.92
CA ALA A 461 -13.80 54.80 15.84
C ALA A 461 -12.71 53.78 16.20
N ILE A 462 -11.65 54.20 16.90
CA ILE A 462 -10.60 53.29 17.41
C ILE A 462 -11.18 52.28 18.41
N ALA A 463 -12.04 52.71 19.33
CA ALA A 463 -12.71 51.82 20.28
C ALA A 463 -13.55 50.77 19.55
N THR A 464 -14.37 51.20 18.58
CA THR A 464 -15.18 50.29 17.75
C THR A 464 -14.32 49.30 16.97
N ALA A 465 -13.22 49.77 16.36
CA ALA A 465 -12.30 48.91 15.62
C ALA A 465 -11.62 47.89 16.55
N SER A 466 -11.30 48.29 17.79
CA SER A 466 -10.70 47.40 18.79
C SER A 466 -11.68 46.32 19.24
N GLU A 467 -12.97 46.63 19.42
CA GLU A 467 -14.02 45.63 19.68
C GLU A 467 -14.13 44.61 18.53
N GLN A 468 -14.15 45.09 17.29
CA GLN A 468 -14.17 44.20 16.11
C GLN A 468 -12.91 43.33 16.02
N GLN A 469 -11.74 43.90 16.32
CA GLN A 469 -10.48 43.17 16.32
C GLN A 469 -10.42 42.11 17.43
N SER A 470 -11.05 42.37 18.59
CA SER A 470 -11.20 41.39 19.67
C SER A 470 -12.06 40.22 19.22
N ALA A 471 -13.22 40.49 18.60
CA ALA A 471 -14.11 39.45 18.08
C ALA A 471 -13.43 38.59 16.99
N ALA A 472 -12.71 39.22 16.06
CA ALA A 472 -11.93 38.51 15.04
C ALA A 472 -10.81 37.66 15.67
N SER A 473 -10.15 38.17 16.70
CA SER A 473 -9.10 37.43 17.40
C SER A 473 -9.62 36.18 18.11
N GLU A 474 -10.82 36.25 18.71
CA GLU A 474 -11.50 35.09 19.30
C GLU A 474 -11.92 34.05 18.24
N GLU A 475 -12.33 34.48 17.05
CA GLU A 475 -12.62 33.58 15.92
C GLU A 475 -11.37 32.89 15.39
N ILE A 476 -10.25 33.61 15.29
CA ILE A 476 -8.96 33.03 14.91
C ILE A 476 -8.50 32.02 15.96
N ASN A 477 -8.62 32.31 17.26
CA ASN A 477 -8.27 31.35 18.32
C ASN A 477 -9.10 30.07 18.21
N ARG A 478 -10.42 30.18 17.97
CA ARG A 478 -11.27 29.00 17.73
C ARG A 478 -10.83 28.20 16.51
N SER A 479 -10.40 28.89 15.45
CA SER A 479 -9.87 28.24 14.25
C SER A 479 -8.54 27.52 14.51
N ILE A 480 -7.65 28.12 15.31
CA ILE A 480 -6.39 27.49 15.74
C ILE A 480 -6.67 26.22 16.53
N ASP A 481 -7.61 26.25 17.48
CA ASP A 481 -8.00 25.06 18.26
C ASP A 481 -8.55 23.95 17.36
N GLN A 482 -9.39 24.29 16.37
CA GLN A 482 -9.93 23.32 15.41
C GLN A 482 -8.83 22.68 14.57
N VAL A 483 -7.91 23.47 14.01
CA VAL A 483 -6.80 22.92 13.20
C VAL A 483 -5.83 22.12 14.09
N SER A 484 -5.63 22.52 15.34
CA SER A 484 -4.82 21.77 16.31
C SER A 484 -5.43 20.39 16.59
N GLY A 485 -6.76 20.33 16.76
CA GLY A 485 -7.50 19.07 16.82
C GLY A 485 -7.31 18.20 15.57
N MET A 486 -7.41 18.78 14.37
CA MET A 486 -7.16 18.05 13.12
C MET A 486 -5.73 17.53 13.00
N ALA A 487 -4.73 18.27 13.49
CA ALA A 487 -3.34 17.81 13.53
C ALA A 487 -3.18 16.62 14.49
N ALA A 488 -3.82 16.67 15.65
CA ALA A 488 -3.84 15.55 16.60
C ALA A 488 -4.53 14.30 16.02
N ASP A 489 -5.67 14.47 15.35
CA ASP A 489 -6.37 13.39 14.65
C ASP A 489 -5.52 12.79 13.53
N THR A 490 -4.80 13.64 12.78
CA THR A 490 -3.87 13.18 11.73
C THR A 490 -2.74 12.34 12.33
N ALA A 491 -2.12 12.78 13.43
CA ALA A 491 -1.09 12.02 14.11
C ALA A 491 -1.62 10.65 14.60
N LYS A 492 -2.83 10.63 15.16
CA LYS A 492 -3.49 9.38 15.57
C LYS A 492 -3.72 8.45 14.37
N SER A 493 -4.28 8.93 13.27
CA SER A 493 -4.48 8.13 12.05
C SER A 493 -3.16 7.63 11.46
N MET A 494 -2.08 8.40 11.55
CA MET A 494 -0.76 7.94 11.10
C MET A 494 -0.19 6.85 12.02
N ALA A 495 -0.42 6.92 13.33
CA ALA A 495 -0.06 5.85 14.26
C ALA A 495 -0.81 4.55 13.95
N GLU A 496 -2.12 4.63 13.70
CA GLU A 496 -2.94 3.47 13.28
C GLU A 496 -2.48 2.91 11.93
N ALA A 497 -2.24 3.78 10.94
CA ALA A 497 -1.74 3.36 9.63
C ALA A 497 -0.36 2.67 9.72
N ARG A 498 0.49 3.12 10.64
CA ARG A 498 1.79 2.48 10.90
C ARG A 498 1.63 1.06 11.42
N GLU A 499 0.71 0.83 12.35
CA GLU A 499 0.45 -0.52 12.87
C GLU A 499 -0.05 -1.47 11.77
N GLU A 500 -0.99 -1.02 10.94
CA GLU A 500 -1.46 -1.82 9.80
C GLU A 500 -0.37 -2.07 8.76
N MET A 501 0.55 -1.12 8.58
CA MET A 501 1.72 -1.30 7.72
C MET A 501 2.68 -2.36 8.27
N ASP A 502 2.93 -2.36 9.57
CA ASP A 502 3.79 -3.36 10.21
C ASP A 502 3.19 -4.77 10.04
N ARG A 503 1.86 -4.91 10.17
CA ARG A 503 1.14 -6.18 9.88
C ARG A 503 1.23 -6.59 8.41
N LEU A 504 1.12 -5.65 7.48
CA LEU A 504 1.25 -5.94 6.05
C LEU A 504 2.66 -6.46 5.72
N VAL A 505 3.69 -5.83 6.31
CA VAL A 505 5.08 -6.28 6.15
C VAL A 505 5.26 -7.70 6.68
N GLU A 506 4.70 -8.02 7.86
CA GLU A 506 4.73 -9.38 8.42
C GLU A 506 4.03 -10.40 7.51
N LEU A 507 2.85 -10.06 6.96
CA LEU A 507 2.12 -10.93 6.04
C LEU A 507 2.90 -11.17 4.73
N THR A 508 3.55 -10.14 4.19
CA THR A 508 4.40 -10.29 3.00
C THR A 508 5.59 -11.20 3.27
N GLY A 509 6.27 -11.06 4.42
CA GLY A 509 7.36 -11.95 4.80
C GLY A 509 6.91 -13.41 4.97
N THR A 510 5.71 -13.62 5.50
CA THR A 510 5.11 -14.96 5.60
C THR A 510 4.80 -15.55 4.22
N LEU A 511 4.27 -14.74 3.29
CA LEU A 511 4.04 -15.17 1.90
C LEU A 511 5.34 -15.52 1.18
N GLU A 512 6.39 -14.71 1.34
CA GLU A 512 7.72 -15.02 0.78
C GLU A 512 8.24 -16.37 1.30
N ALA A 513 8.12 -16.65 2.60
CA ALA A 513 8.53 -17.92 3.19
C ALA A 513 7.72 -19.11 2.64
N LEU A 514 6.40 -18.98 2.49
CA LEU A 514 5.55 -20.01 1.90
C LEU A 514 5.90 -20.28 0.44
N MET A 515 6.25 -19.24 -0.31
CA MET A 515 6.67 -19.35 -1.70
C MET A 515 7.99 -20.09 -1.89
N VAL A 516 8.98 -19.83 -1.03
CA VAL A 516 10.23 -20.59 -1.02
C VAL A 516 9.93 -22.07 -0.82
N ARG A 517 9.03 -22.40 0.10
CA ARG A 517 8.62 -23.78 0.39
C ARG A 517 7.80 -24.45 -0.72
N LEU A 518 7.12 -23.68 -1.57
CA LEU A 518 6.37 -24.20 -2.72
C LEU A 518 7.31 -24.62 -3.86
N LYS A 519 8.52 -24.05 -3.90
CA LYS A 519 9.55 -24.34 -4.91
C LYS A 519 10.40 -25.57 -4.55
N GLU A 520 10.48 -25.91 -3.27
CA GLU A 520 11.07 -27.16 -2.75
C GLU A 520 10.12 -28.34 -2.96
#